data_AF-A0A7M1R4J7-F1
#
_entry.id   AF-A0A7M1R4J7-F1
#
_cell.length_a   1.000
_cell.length_b   1.000
_cell.length_c   1.000
_cell.angle_alpha   90.00
_cell.angle_beta   90.00
_cell.angle_gamma   90.00
#
_symmetry.space_group_name_H-M   'P 1'
#
loop_
_entity.id
_entity.type
_entity.pdbx_description
1 polymer ?
#
loop_
_entity_poly.entity_id
_entity_poly.type
_entity_poly.pdbx_seq_one_letter_code
_entity_poly.pdbx_strand_id
1 'polypeptide(L)' 'MHTDQLLRIAVKDGVAFPDFDCVAGGRGAWVHPAADCVKLALRKRSFNRAFLGEVNTEPVQAWLDTIAVGIQPER' A
#
# COMPACT_ATOMS: atom_id res chain seq x y z
N MET A 1 2.11 4.18 18.47
CA MET A 1 1.81 5.19 17.43
C MET A 1 3.15 5.62 16.87
N HIS A 2 3.53 5.15 15.68
CA HIS A 2 4.83 5.47 15.07
C HIS A 2 4.69 6.70 14.19
N THR A 3 5.74 7.51 14.19
CA THR A 3 5.74 8.92 13.81
C THR A 3 6.23 9.07 12.36
N ASP A 4 5.42 9.75 11.55
CA ASP A 4 5.73 10.48 10.30
C ASP A 4 6.13 9.76 9.00
N GLN A 5 6.45 8.46 8.98
CA GLN A 5 6.67 7.78 7.69
C GLN A 5 5.34 7.31 7.08
N LEU A 6 5.02 7.79 5.88
CA LEU A 6 3.89 7.32 5.08
C LEU A 6 4.40 6.57 3.85
N LEU A 7 3.76 5.44 3.55
CA LEU A 7 3.93 4.70 2.32
C LEU A 7 2.90 5.19 1.30
N ARG A 8 3.36 5.53 0.10
CA ARG A 8 2.47 5.74 -1.05
C ARG A 8 2.12 4.39 -1.66
N ILE A 9 0.84 4.15 -1.86
CA ILE A 9 0.33 3.10 -2.74
C ILE A 9 -0.07 3.79 -4.04
N ALA A 10 0.54 3.40 -5.16
CA ALA A 10 0.18 3.90 -6.47
C ALA A 10 -0.74 2.90 -7.19
N VAL A 11 -1.41 3.35 -8.25
CA VAL A 11 -2.20 2.47 -9.12
C VAL A 11 -1.78 2.64 -10.57
N LYS A 12 -1.58 1.52 -11.26
CA LYS A 12 -1.32 1.47 -12.71
C LYS A 12 -2.08 0.31 -13.31
N ASP A 13 -2.82 0.57 -14.38
CA ASP A 13 -3.60 -0.45 -15.12
C ASP A 13 -4.51 -1.31 -14.21
N GLY A 14 -5.13 -0.67 -13.21
CA GLY A 14 -6.00 -1.32 -12.23
C GLY A 14 -5.28 -2.10 -11.12
N VAL A 15 -3.94 -2.07 -11.08
CA VAL A 15 -3.12 -2.75 -10.08
C VAL A 15 -2.55 -1.76 -9.08
N ALA A 16 -2.83 -1.96 -7.80
CA ALA A 16 -2.28 -1.18 -6.70
C ALA A 16 -0.96 -1.79 -6.22
N PHE A 17 0.06 -0.96 -5.99
CA PHE A 17 1.39 -1.40 -5.55
C PHE A 17 2.06 -0.37 -4.61
N PRO A 18 2.94 -0.81 -3.69
CA PRO A 18 3.79 0.08 -2.90
C PRO A 18 4.74 0.89 -3.79
N ASP A 19 4.74 2.20 -3.65
CA ASP A 19 5.62 3.15 -4.34
C ASP A 19 6.50 3.85 -3.29
N PHE A 20 7.59 3.18 -2.91
CA PHE A 20 8.47 3.63 -1.81
C PHE A 20 9.16 4.96 -2.13
N ASP A 21 9.57 5.15 -3.38
CA ASP A 21 10.28 6.36 -3.82
C ASP A 21 9.33 7.48 -4.28
N CYS A 22 8.02 7.21 -4.29
CA CYS A 22 6.99 8.16 -4.72
C CYS A 22 7.16 8.64 -6.18
N VAL A 23 7.70 7.79 -7.05
CA VAL A 23 8.04 8.13 -8.45
C VAL A 23 6.98 7.68 -9.45
N ALA A 24 6.02 6.84 -9.03
CA ALA A 24 4.99 6.36 -9.94
C ALA A 24 4.06 7.50 -10.38
N GLY A 25 3.85 7.62 -11.70
CA GLY A 25 2.89 8.55 -12.27
C GLY A 25 1.44 8.16 -11.95
N GLY A 26 0.55 9.16 -11.88
CA GLY A 26 -0.88 8.93 -11.68
C GLY A 26 -1.35 9.05 -10.22
N ARG A 27 -2.46 8.37 -9.90
CA ARG A 27 -3.12 8.46 -8.59
C ARG A 27 -2.34 7.68 -7.54
N GLY A 28 -2.29 8.23 -6.32
CA GLY A 28 -1.68 7.58 -5.16
C GLY A 28 -2.55 7.75 -3.92
N ALA A 29 -2.45 6.78 -3.00
CA ALA A 29 -3.09 6.77 -1.69
C ALA A 29 -2.01 6.58 -0.62
N TRP A 30 -2.09 7.32 0.48
CA TRP A 30 -1.09 7.24 1.54
C TRP A 30 -1.59 6.36 2.69
N VAL A 31 -0.72 5.51 3.20
CA VAL A 31 -0.98 4.64 4.34
C VAL A 31 0.25 4.58 5.24
N HIS A 32 0.06 4.46 6.54
CA HIS A 32 1.18 4.19 7.44
C HIS A 32 1.76 2.79 7.15
N PRO A 33 3.10 2.61 7.09
CA PRO A 33 3.74 1.37 6.66
C PRO A 33 3.63 0.22 7.66
N ALA A 34 3.11 0.44 8.88
CA ALA A 34 2.84 -0.65 9.81
C ALA A 34 1.86 -1.67 9.22
N ALA A 35 2.17 -2.95 9.44
CA ALA A 35 1.37 -4.08 8.96
C ALA A 35 -0.12 -3.95 9.33
N ASP A 36 -0.42 -3.53 10.57
CA ASP A 36 -1.81 -3.35 11.02
C ASP A 36 -2.56 -2.27 10.22
N CYS A 37 -1.88 -1.18 9.84
CA CYS A 37 -2.48 -0.09 9.08
C CYS A 37 -2.81 -0.54 7.66
N VAL A 38 -1.88 -1.26 7.02
CA VAL A 38 -2.07 -1.75 5.64
C VAL A 38 -3.09 -2.88 5.61
N LYS A 39 -3.04 -3.81 6.57
CA LYS A 39 -4.06 -4.86 6.75
C LYS A 39 -5.46 -4.25 6.93
N LEU A 40 -5.57 -3.17 7.70
CA LEU A 40 -6.84 -2.46 7.87
C LEU A 40 -7.31 -1.81 6.56
N ALA A 41 -6.41 -1.18 5.80
CA ALA A 41 -6.73 -0.55 4.52
C ALA A 41 -7.22 -1.57 3.47
N LEU A 42 -6.58 -2.74 3.41
CA LEU A 42 -6.99 -3.87 2.56
C LEU A 42 -8.37 -4.40 2.96
N ARG A 43 -8.57 -4.73 4.25
CA ARG A 43 -9.85 -5.24 4.75
C ARG A 43 -11.02 -4.27 4.49
N LYS A 44 -10.78 -2.97 4.60
CA LYS A 44 -11.81 -1.92 4.37
C LYS A 44 -11.98 -1.55 2.90
N ARG A 45 -11.24 -2.18 1.98
CA ARG A 45 -11.20 -1.81 0.55
C ARG A 45 -10.93 -0.31 0.36
N SER A 46 -10.08 0.27 1.20
CA SER A 46 -9.79 1.71 1.19
C SER A 46 -9.15 2.15 -0.13
N PHE A 47 -8.34 1.28 -0.74
CA PHE A 47 -7.73 1.55 -2.04
C PHE A 47 -8.75 1.60 -3.18
N ASN A 48 -9.83 0.81 -3.13
CA ASN A 48 -10.88 0.89 -4.13
C ASN A 48 -11.55 2.27 -4.12
N ARG A 49 -11.78 2.81 -2.92
CA ARG A 49 -12.32 4.16 -2.74
C ARG A 49 -11.34 5.23 -3.22
N ALA A 50 -10.05 5.09 -2.89
CA ALA A 50 -9.02 6.04 -3.29
C ALA A 50 -8.77 6.06 -4.81
N PHE A 51 -8.91 4.91 -5.47
CA PHE A 51 -8.68 4.74 -6.90
C PHE A 51 -9.97 4.68 -7.74
N LEU A 52 -11.10 5.11 -7.16
CA LEU A 52 -12.39 5.25 -7.84
C LEU A 52 -12.85 3.98 -8.59
N GLY A 53 -12.60 2.80 -8.04
CA GLY A 53 -12.93 1.53 -8.68
C GLY A 53 -12.27 0.34 -7.98
N GLU A 54 -12.67 -0.87 -8.34
CA GLU A 54 -11.98 -2.07 -7.87
C GLU A 54 -10.55 -2.10 -8.44
N VAL A 55 -9.59 -2.38 -7.57
CA VAL A 55 -8.17 -2.52 -7.94
C VAL A 55 -7.64 -3.86 -7.46
N ASN A 56 -6.74 -4.46 -8.24
CA ASN A 56 -5.98 -5.61 -7.79
C ASN A 56 -5.01 -5.15 -6.70
N THR A 57 -5.09 -5.77 -5.52
CA THR A 57 -4.27 -5.45 -4.34
C THR A 57 -3.25 -6.52 -4.00
N GLU A 58 -3.09 -7.55 -4.85
CA GLU A 58 -2.10 -8.63 -4.67
C GLU A 58 -0.69 -8.11 -4.37
N PRO A 59 -0.14 -7.09 -5.07
CA PRO A 59 1.20 -6.59 -4.75
C PRO A 59 1.29 -5.94 -3.36
N VAL A 60 0.21 -5.28 -2.91
CA VAL A 60 0.14 -4.70 -1.57
C VAL A 60 0.03 -5.79 -0.50
N GLN A 61 -0.71 -6.87 -0.78
CA GLN A 61 -0.83 -8.02 0.11
C GLN A 61 0.50 -8.79 0.22
N ALA A 62 1.19 -9.04 -0.89
CA ALA A 62 2.51 -9.67 -0.88
C ALA A 62 3.55 -8.87 -0.09
N TRP A 63 3.53 -7.54 -0.23
CA TRP A 63 4.36 -6.67 0.59
C TRP A 63 3.99 -6.73 2.08
N LEU A 64 2.69 -6.72 2.40
CA LEU A 64 2.19 -6.88 3.77
C LEU A 64 2.69 -8.19 4.39
N ASP A 65 2.66 -9.28 3.65
CA ASP A 65 3.14 -10.59 4.13
C ASP A 65 4.65 -10.56 4.39
N THR A 66 5.41 -9.83 3.56
CA THR A 66 6.86 -9.62 3.77
C THR A 66 7.14 -8.88 5.09
N ILE A 67 6.48 -7.74 5.32
CA ILE A 67 6.69 -6.97 6.56
C ILE A 67 6.07 -7.62 7.80
N ALA A 68 5.04 -8.46 7.63
CA ALA A 68 4.40 -9.18 8.74
C ALA A 68 5.30 -10.29 9.33
N VAL A 69 6.20 -10.85 8.51
CA VAL A 69 7.21 -11.83 8.96
C VAL A 69 8.41 -11.12 9.64
N GLY A 70 8.41 -9.79 9.73
CA GLY A 70 9.51 -9.01 10.31
C GLY A 70 10.70 -8.85 9.37
N ILE A 71 10.56 -9.27 8.11
CA ILE A 71 11.51 -8.96 7.05
C ILE A 71 11.16 -7.55 6.60
N GLN A 72 11.99 -6.57 6.95
CA GLN A 72 11.93 -5.28 6.29
C GLN A 72 12.34 -5.54 4.83
N PRO A 73 11.45 -5.35 3.83
CA PRO A 73 11.88 -5.41 2.45
C PRO A 73 12.95 -4.34 2.28
N GLU A 74 14.15 -4.79 1.94
CA GLU A 74 15.21 -3.89 1.52
C GLU A 74 14.70 -3.08 0.32
N ARG A 75 14.89 -1.77 0.44
CA ARG A 75 14.43 -0.70 -0.45
C ARG A 75 14.42 -1.06 -1.93
#